data_AF-X1FQT5-F1
#
_entry.id   AF-X1FQT5-F1
#
_cell.length_a   1.000
_cell.length_b   1.000
_cell.length_c   1.000
_cell.angle_alpha   90.00
_cell.angle_beta   90.00
_cell.angle_gamma   90.00
#
_symmetry.space_group_name_H-M   'P 1'
#
loop_
_entity.id
_entity.type
_entity.pdbx_description
1 polymer ?
#
loop_
_entity_poly.entity_id
_entity_poly.type
_entity_poly.pdbx_seq_one_letter_code
_entity_poly.pdbx_strand_id
1 'polypeptide(L)'
;MKTLTKKQNEYVELRGKGLGSIDAVMRAYGCSNRNSAGVISHRLLKNEKVMEELRKNQELLRQKTINKEAKFIDILKEFAPPIEVARRLAELIFADDKRTADSGIEKWIKLSALYPDVRVGLYRDLEKEREQVLTEADIKKLEEQKRLEERLPVIIEEAEAIEGAKEKKISKDNKERDKGLKIVK
;
A
#
# COMPACT_ATOMS: atom_id res chain seq x y z
N MET A 1 -35.34 36.76 -17.69
CA MET A 1 -34.50 36.95 -16.47
C MET A 1 -33.28 37.78 -16.84
N LYS A 2 -32.94 38.85 -16.08
CA LYS A 2 -31.73 39.66 -16.37
C LYS A 2 -30.46 38.89 -15.94
N THR A 3 -29.61 38.57 -16.91
CA THR A 3 -28.33 37.87 -16.76
C THR A 3 -27.27 38.75 -16.07
N LEU A 4 -26.29 38.13 -15.40
CA LEU A 4 -25.12 38.86 -14.88
C LEU A 4 -24.36 39.53 -16.04
N THR A 5 -23.78 40.70 -15.78
CA THR A 5 -22.91 41.37 -16.76
C THR A 5 -21.54 40.69 -16.85
N LYS A 6 -20.81 40.90 -17.94
CA LYS A 6 -19.46 40.34 -18.14
C LYS A 6 -18.53 40.60 -16.95
N LYS A 7 -18.51 41.83 -16.43
CA LYS A 7 -17.67 42.21 -15.28
C LYS A 7 -18.11 41.55 -13.97
N GLN A 8 -19.41 41.30 -13.79
CA GLN A 8 -19.91 40.57 -12.63
C GLN A 8 -19.52 39.09 -12.68
N ASN A 9 -19.59 38.47 -13.87
CA ASN A 9 -19.11 37.11 -14.07
C ASN A 9 -17.61 36.99 -13.79
N GLU A 10 -16.81 37.92 -14.32
CA GLU A 10 -15.37 37.95 -14.09
C GLU A 10 -15.03 38.14 -12.60
N TYR A 11 -15.76 39.00 -11.90
CA TYR A 11 -15.65 39.14 -10.45
C TYR A 11 -15.96 37.83 -9.71
N VAL A 12 -17.07 37.16 -10.06
CA VAL A 12 -17.47 35.87 -9.47
C VAL A 12 -16.42 34.79 -9.73
N GLU A 13 -15.84 34.74 -10.93
CA GLU A 13 -14.79 33.79 -11.30
C GLU A 13 -13.51 34.03 -10.48
N LEU A 14 -13.05 35.27 -10.37
CA LEU A 14 -11.87 35.63 -9.58
C LEU A 14 -12.06 35.30 -8.09
N ARG A 15 -13.27 35.53 -7.54
CA ARG A 15 -13.64 35.10 -6.19
C ARG A 15 -13.59 33.58 -6.05
N GLY A 16 -14.04 32.84 -7.06
CA GLY A 16 -13.98 31.38 -7.12
C GLY A 16 -12.55 30.82 -7.11
N LYS A 17 -11.59 31.57 -7.66
CA LYS A 17 -10.14 31.25 -7.62
C LYS A 17 -9.47 31.63 -6.29
N GLY A 18 -10.24 32.07 -5.29
CA GLY A 18 -9.74 32.42 -3.95
C GLY A 18 -9.19 33.85 -3.83
N LEU A 19 -9.41 34.71 -4.82
CA LEU A 19 -8.97 36.10 -4.74
C LEU A 19 -9.85 36.90 -3.77
N GLY A 20 -9.23 37.79 -2.98
CA GLY A 20 -9.93 38.67 -2.05
C GLY A 20 -10.96 39.58 -2.74
N SER A 21 -12.02 39.96 -2.03
CA SER A 21 -13.15 40.67 -2.66
C SER A 21 -12.76 42.00 -3.31
N ILE A 22 -11.89 42.78 -2.66
CA ILE A 22 -11.40 44.05 -3.17
C ILE A 22 -10.49 43.83 -4.39
N ASP A 23 -9.58 42.86 -4.31
CA ASP A 23 -8.63 42.55 -5.38
C ASP A 23 -9.33 41.98 -6.63
N ALA A 24 -10.37 41.17 -6.43
CA ALA A 24 -11.23 40.68 -7.50
C ALA A 24 -11.96 41.82 -8.23
N VAL A 25 -12.44 42.82 -7.49
CA VAL A 25 -13.03 44.02 -8.11
C VAL A 25 -11.98 44.83 -8.84
N MET A 26 -10.80 45.06 -8.24
CA MET A 26 -9.74 45.82 -8.90
C MET A 26 -9.36 45.21 -10.25
N ARG A 27 -9.29 43.88 -10.34
CA ARG A 27 -9.04 43.18 -11.60
C ARG A 27 -10.23 43.23 -12.56
N ALA A 28 -11.42 42.82 -12.14
CA ALA A 28 -12.59 42.72 -13.03
C ALA A 28 -13.14 44.09 -13.50
N TYR A 29 -12.95 45.14 -12.70
CA TYR A 29 -13.47 46.48 -12.99
C TYR A 29 -12.39 47.50 -13.33
N GLY A 30 -11.10 47.15 -13.21
CA GLY A 30 -9.98 48.04 -13.54
C GLY A 30 -9.89 49.25 -12.62
N CYS A 31 -10.23 49.10 -11.34
CA CYS A 31 -10.21 50.23 -10.40
C CYS A 31 -8.78 50.67 -10.10
N SER A 32 -8.51 51.97 -10.16
CA SER A 32 -7.19 52.56 -9.89
C SER A 32 -6.81 52.59 -8.40
N ASN A 33 -7.78 52.41 -7.50
CA ASN A 33 -7.54 52.42 -6.05
C ASN A 33 -8.46 51.44 -5.30
N ARG A 34 -8.02 51.04 -4.10
CA ARG A 34 -8.73 50.08 -3.24
C ARG A 34 -10.05 50.61 -2.68
N ASN A 35 -10.18 51.93 -2.47
CA ASN A 35 -11.38 52.53 -1.90
C ASN A 35 -12.57 52.43 -2.85
N SER A 36 -12.38 52.79 -4.12
CA SER A 36 -13.38 52.63 -5.18
C SER A 36 -13.76 51.16 -5.37
N ALA A 37 -12.76 50.26 -5.34
CA ALA A 37 -13.00 48.82 -5.40
C ALA A 37 -13.80 48.30 -4.19
N GLY A 38 -13.56 48.84 -2.99
CA GLY A 38 -14.32 48.53 -1.77
C GLY A 38 -15.80 48.88 -1.90
N VAL A 39 -16.11 50.07 -2.40
CA VAL A 39 -17.51 50.52 -2.62
C VAL A 39 -18.22 49.61 -3.63
N ILE A 40 -17.56 49.28 -4.74
CA ILE A 40 -18.11 48.39 -5.77
C ILE A 40 -18.29 46.97 -5.21
N SER A 41 -17.30 46.44 -4.49
CA SER A 41 -17.37 45.15 -3.81
C SER A 41 -18.57 45.08 -2.89
N HIS A 42 -18.80 46.10 -2.06
CA HIS A 42 -19.94 46.15 -1.16
C HIS A 42 -21.28 46.17 -1.92
N ARG A 43 -21.37 46.89 -3.05
CA ARG A 43 -22.57 46.86 -3.92
C ARG A 43 -22.79 45.49 -4.56
N LEU A 44 -21.73 44.82 -5.00
CA LEU A 44 -21.80 43.48 -5.60
C LEU A 44 -22.25 42.43 -4.59
N LEU A 45 -21.78 42.51 -3.34
CA LEU A 45 -22.21 41.61 -2.27
C LEU A 45 -23.68 41.82 -1.84
N LYS A 46 -24.27 42.98 -2.15
CA LYS A 46 -25.71 43.24 -1.97
C LYS A 46 -26.55 42.81 -3.18
N ASN A 47 -25.92 42.46 -4.29
CA ASN A 47 -26.64 41.97 -5.46
C ASN A 47 -26.94 40.48 -5.28
N GLU A 48 -28.22 40.15 -5.14
CA GLU A 48 -28.68 38.77 -4.89
C GLU A 48 -28.15 37.76 -5.91
N LYS A 49 -28.08 38.14 -7.19
CA LYS A 49 -27.62 37.23 -8.26
C LYS A 49 -26.13 36.94 -8.18
N VAL A 50 -25.34 37.97 -7.86
CA VAL A 50 -23.90 37.80 -7.65
C VAL A 50 -23.67 36.91 -6.43
N MET A 51 -24.44 37.12 -5.36
CA MET A 51 -24.38 36.28 -4.16
C MET A 51 -24.82 34.85 -4.42
N GLU A 52 -25.84 34.62 -5.25
CA GLU A 52 -26.30 33.29 -5.63
C GLU A 52 -25.21 32.53 -6.40
N GLU A 53 -24.58 33.16 -7.38
CA GLU A 53 -23.48 32.53 -8.14
C GLU A 53 -22.24 32.29 -7.27
N LEU A 54 -21.91 33.21 -6.35
CA LEU A 54 -20.85 32.98 -5.37
C LEU A 54 -21.17 31.79 -4.45
N ARG A 55 -22.43 31.64 -4.03
CA ARG A 55 -22.87 30.47 -3.24
C ARG A 55 -22.78 29.18 -4.05
N LYS A 56 -23.21 29.18 -5.33
CA LYS A 56 -23.06 28.02 -6.22
C LYS A 56 -21.60 27.61 -6.38
N ASN A 57 -20.70 28.57 -6.57
CA ASN A 57 -19.27 28.30 -6.63
C ASN A 57 -18.72 27.71 -5.31
N GLN A 58 -19.16 28.23 -4.16
CA GLN A 58 -18.77 27.67 -2.86
C GLN A 58 -19.30 26.25 -2.64
N GLU A 59 -20.55 26.00 -3.03
CA GLU A 59 -21.17 24.67 -2.92
C GLU A 59 -20.51 23.67 -3.87
N LEU A 60 -20.18 24.08 -5.10
CA LEU A 60 -19.44 23.24 -6.05
C LEU A 60 -18.05 22.89 -5.51
N LEU A 61 -17.35 23.86 -4.91
CA LEU A 61 -16.07 23.60 -4.25
C LEU A 61 -16.23 22.63 -3.09
N ARG A 62 -17.25 22.81 -2.24
CA ARG A 62 -17.56 21.90 -1.13
C ARG A 62 -17.83 20.48 -1.62
N GLN A 63 -18.64 20.31 -2.67
CA GLN A 63 -18.93 19.00 -3.27
C GLN A 63 -17.67 18.35 -3.85
N LYS A 64 -16.81 19.12 -4.53
CA LYS A 64 -15.51 18.62 -5.01
C LYS A 64 -14.64 18.14 -3.87
N THR A 65 -14.59 18.88 -2.75
CA THR A 65 -13.88 18.46 -1.55
C THR A 65 -14.49 17.16 -1.01
N ILE A 66 -15.80 17.10 -0.76
CA ILE A 66 -16.48 15.87 -0.29
C ILE A 66 -16.19 14.66 -1.20
N ASN A 67 -16.19 14.83 -2.52
CA ASN A 67 -15.88 13.74 -3.44
C ASN A 67 -14.42 13.30 -3.37
N LYS A 68 -13.47 14.23 -3.20
CA LYS A 68 -12.06 13.89 -2.95
C LYS A 68 -11.89 13.16 -1.63
N GLU A 69 -12.58 13.61 -0.57
CA GLU A 69 -12.59 12.97 0.74
C GLU A 69 -13.15 11.55 0.67
N ALA A 70 -14.28 11.35 -0.01
CA ALA A 70 -14.88 10.04 -0.21
C ALA A 70 -13.92 9.08 -0.91
N LYS A 71 -13.29 9.51 -2.02
CA LYS A 71 -12.27 8.71 -2.72
C LYS A 71 -11.08 8.36 -1.83
N PHE A 72 -10.62 9.31 -1.01
CA PHE A 72 -9.52 9.06 -0.08
C PHE A 72 -9.92 8.04 0.98
N ILE A 73 -11.13 8.14 1.54
CA ILE A 73 -11.67 7.18 2.50
C ILE A 73 -11.82 5.79 1.86
N ASP A 74 -12.29 5.70 0.62
CA ASP A 74 -12.41 4.43 -0.09
C ASP A 74 -11.03 3.76 -0.28
N ILE A 75 -10.01 4.54 -0.67
CA ILE A 75 -8.62 4.04 -0.75
C ILE A 75 -8.11 3.58 0.62
N LEU A 76 -8.38 4.34 1.69
CA LEU A 76 -7.99 3.95 3.05
C LEU A 76 -8.67 2.64 3.48
N LYS A 77 -9.97 2.46 3.17
CA LYS A 77 -10.71 1.24 3.50
C LYS A 77 -10.24 0.04 2.68
N GLU A 78 -9.97 0.24 1.41
CA GLU A 78 -9.57 -0.84 0.51
C GLU A 78 -8.15 -1.31 0.84
N PHE A 79 -7.19 -0.39 0.97
CA PHE A 79 -5.78 -0.72 1.06
C PHE A 79 -5.19 -0.68 2.48
N ALA A 80 -5.79 0.08 3.40
CA ALA A 80 -5.22 0.39 4.72
C ALA A 80 -3.70 0.69 4.65
N PRO A 81 -3.29 1.73 3.88
CA PRO A 81 -1.88 1.97 3.63
C PRO A 81 -1.16 2.48 4.89
N PRO A 82 0.15 2.17 5.06
CA PRO A 82 0.96 2.75 6.13
C PRO A 82 0.88 4.28 6.16
N ILE A 83 1.04 4.87 7.34
CA ILE A 83 0.82 6.31 7.59
C ILE A 83 1.61 7.22 6.64
N GLU A 84 2.83 6.80 6.24
CA GLU A 84 3.70 7.51 5.30
C GLU A 84 3.13 7.52 3.88
N VAL A 85 2.52 6.41 3.46
CA VAL A 85 1.85 6.27 2.16
C VAL A 85 0.53 7.05 2.16
N ALA A 86 -0.24 6.99 3.26
CA ALA A 86 -1.44 7.79 3.44
C ALA A 86 -1.16 9.30 3.39
N ARG A 87 -0.04 9.74 3.98
CA ARG A 87 0.44 11.13 3.92
C ARG A 87 0.73 11.57 2.48
N ARG A 88 1.53 10.79 1.73
CA ARG A 88 1.83 11.09 0.32
C ARG A 88 0.58 11.10 -0.55
N LEU A 89 -0.38 10.21 -0.31
CA LEU A 89 -1.67 10.20 -1.01
C LEU A 89 -2.50 11.45 -0.71
N ALA A 90 -2.57 11.88 0.56
CA ALA A 90 -3.25 13.10 0.94
C ALA A 90 -2.60 14.33 0.27
N GLU A 91 -1.26 14.39 0.25
CA GLU A 91 -0.54 15.44 -0.47
C GLU A 91 -0.90 15.45 -1.96
N LEU A 92 -0.89 14.30 -2.64
CA LEU A 92 -1.24 14.21 -4.07
C LEU A 92 -2.69 14.64 -4.36
N ILE A 93 -3.65 14.29 -3.51
CA ILE A 93 -5.08 14.57 -3.74
C ILE A 93 -5.45 16.03 -3.42
N PHE A 94 -4.76 16.63 -2.44
CA PHE A 94 -5.09 17.94 -1.87
C PHE A 94 -4.04 19.03 -2.12
N ALA A 95 -2.92 18.76 -2.82
CA ALA A 95 -1.83 19.72 -3.09
C ALA A 95 -2.29 21.08 -3.65
N ASP A 96 -3.29 21.09 -4.52
CA ASP A 96 -3.79 22.31 -5.16
C ASP A 96 -4.65 23.19 -4.23
N ASP A 97 -5.12 22.64 -3.11
CA ASP A 97 -6.04 23.32 -2.21
C ASP A 97 -5.26 24.00 -1.08
N LYS A 98 -4.95 25.28 -1.27
CA LYS A 98 -4.20 26.11 -0.31
C LYS A 98 -4.86 26.21 1.07
N ARG A 99 -6.14 25.86 1.22
CA ARG A 99 -6.82 25.80 2.53
C ARG A 99 -6.56 24.51 3.31
N THR A 100 -6.10 23.45 2.63
CA THR A 100 -5.77 22.15 3.25
C THR A 100 -4.30 21.96 3.59
N ALA A 101 -3.46 22.97 3.30
CA ALA A 101 -2.01 22.82 3.18
C ALA A 101 -1.23 22.46 4.46
N ASP A 102 -1.84 22.43 5.64
CA ASP A 102 -1.23 21.80 6.83
C ASP A 102 -2.29 21.17 7.75
N SER A 103 -3.40 21.89 8.01
CA SER A 103 -4.48 21.40 8.89
C SER A 103 -5.37 20.31 8.26
N GLY A 104 -5.39 20.22 6.94
CA GLY A 104 -6.12 19.19 6.20
C GLY A 104 -5.39 17.85 6.26
N ILE A 105 -4.11 17.84 5.88
CA ILE A 105 -3.28 16.63 5.86
C ILE A 105 -3.21 16.00 7.26
N GLU A 106 -3.02 16.80 8.31
CA GLU A 106 -2.99 16.28 9.68
C GLU A 106 -4.34 15.69 10.13
N LYS A 107 -5.46 16.29 9.72
CA LYS A 107 -6.81 15.72 9.92
C LYS A 107 -6.97 14.38 9.20
N TRP A 108 -6.44 14.25 7.99
CA TRP A 108 -6.49 13.02 7.20
C TRP A 108 -5.58 11.92 7.74
N ILE A 109 -4.40 12.28 8.27
CA ILE A 109 -3.50 11.37 8.99
C ILE A 109 -4.17 10.86 10.28
N LYS A 110 -4.84 11.75 11.03
CA LYS A 110 -5.63 11.35 12.21
C LYS A 110 -6.78 10.41 11.84
N LEU A 111 -7.40 10.61 10.68
CA LEU A 111 -8.40 9.69 10.13
C LEU A 111 -7.80 8.34 9.76
N SER A 112 -6.61 8.28 9.14
CA SER A 112 -5.94 6.97 8.89
C SER A 112 -5.62 6.23 10.18
N ALA A 113 -5.30 6.94 11.28
CA ALA A 113 -5.07 6.31 12.58
C ALA A 113 -6.33 5.69 13.21
N LEU A 114 -7.54 6.10 12.78
CA LEU A 114 -8.82 5.49 13.19
C LEU A 114 -9.14 4.21 12.42
N TYR A 115 -8.43 3.92 11.34
CA TYR A 115 -8.49 2.67 10.61
C TYR A 115 -7.17 1.92 10.81
N PRO A 116 -6.83 1.52 12.06
CA PRO A 116 -5.60 0.80 12.33
C PRO A 116 -5.55 -0.44 11.46
N ASP A 117 -4.42 -0.65 10.79
CA ASP A 117 -4.14 -1.68 9.80
C ASP A 117 -4.97 -2.96 10.00
N VAL A 118 -6.12 -3.04 9.34
CA VAL A 118 -6.88 -4.31 9.23
C VAL A 118 -6.04 -5.38 8.50
N ARG A 119 -4.92 -4.96 7.87
CA ARG A 119 -3.95 -5.83 7.21
C ARG A 119 -2.62 -6.01 7.92
N VAL A 120 -2.38 -5.54 9.16
CA VAL A 120 -1.18 -6.02 9.90
C VAL A 120 -1.30 -7.52 10.21
N GLY A 121 -2.53 -8.07 10.27
CA GLY A 121 -2.76 -9.51 10.22
C GLY A 121 -2.43 -10.11 8.85
N LEU A 122 -3.09 -9.65 7.78
CA LEU A 122 -2.93 -10.19 6.42
C LEU A 122 -1.52 -10.05 5.82
N TYR A 123 -0.80 -8.95 6.08
CA TYR A 123 0.59 -8.78 5.63
C TYR A 123 1.56 -9.61 6.48
N ARG A 124 1.33 -9.80 7.80
CA ARG A 124 2.09 -10.78 8.59
C ARG A 124 1.85 -12.20 8.12
N ASP A 125 0.62 -12.53 7.77
CA ASP A 125 0.28 -13.87 7.32
C ASP A 125 0.83 -14.12 5.92
N LEU A 126 0.84 -13.12 5.03
CA LEU A 126 1.54 -13.16 3.75
C LEU A 126 3.07 -13.16 3.88
N GLU A 127 3.66 -12.45 4.86
CA GLU A 127 5.09 -12.52 5.17
C GLU A 127 5.47 -13.87 5.78
N LYS A 128 4.64 -14.46 6.64
CA LYS A 128 4.80 -15.83 7.14
C LYS A 128 4.65 -16.86 6.03
N GLU A 129 3.70 -16.69 5.11
CA GLU A 129 3.58 -17.54 3.93
C GLU A 129 4.79 -17.37 3.00
N ARG A 130 5.34 -16.14 2.87
CA ARG A 130 6.59 -15.87 2.15
C ARG A 130 7.83 -16.48 2.81
N GLU A 131 7.92 -16.45 4.15
CA GLU A 131 8.97 -17.11 4.93
C GLU A 131 8.81 -18.64 4.94
N GLN A 132 7.61 -19.16 4.69
CA GLN A 132 7.34 -20.58 4.50
C GLN A 132 7.58 -21.07 3.07
N VAL A 133 7.89 -20.19 2.12
CA VAL A 133 8.43 -20.63 0.83
C VAL A 133 9.84 -21.13 1.11
N LEU A 134 10.00 -22.46 1.12
CA LEU A 134 11.29 -23.15 1.22
C LEU A 134 12.30 -22.41 0.33
N THR A 135 13.33 -21.85 0.94
CA THR A 135 14.38 -21.19 0.17
C THR A 135 15.03 -22.21 -0.75
N GLU A 136 15.68 -21.80 -1.85
CA GLU A 136 16.40 -22.73 -2.73
C GLU A 136 17.41 -23.61 -1.97
N ALA A 137 17.91 -23.13 -0.82
CA ALA A 137 18.77 -23.89 0.08
C ALA A 137 18.02 -25.00 0.84
N ASP A 138 16.77 -24.76 1.24
CA ASP A 138 15.95 -25.76 1.93
C ASP A 138 15.42 -26.82 0.95
N ILE A 139 15.10 -26.43 -0.29
CA ILE A 139 14.75 -27.36 -1.37
C ILE A 139 15.94 -28.28 -1.68
N LYS A 140 17.16 -27.73 -1.79
CA LYS A 140 18.38 -28.55 -1.99
C LYS A 140 18.65 -29.51 -0.84
N LYS A 141 18.45 -29.09 0.41
CA LYS A 141 18.57 -29.99 1.57
C LYS A 141 17.56 -31.12 1.54
N LEU A 142 16.31 -30.85 1.17
CA LEU A 142 15.25 -31.86 1.02
C LEU A 142 15.53 -32.84 -0.13
N GLU A 143 16.06 -32.36 -1.26
CA GLU A 143 16.46 -33.22 -2.38
C GLU A 143 17.65 -34.12 -2.03
N GLU A 144 18.65 -33.58 -1.32
CA GLU A 144 19.81 -34.36 -0.87
C GLU A 144 19.41 -35.41 0.17
N GLN A 145 18.50 -35.07 1.09
CA GLN A 145 17.96 -36.00 2.07
C GLN A 145 17.19 -37.15 1.39
N LYS A 146 16.36 -36.85 0.38
CA LYS A 146 15.69 -37.89 -0.42
C LYS A 146 16.67 -38.78 -1.18
N ARG A 147 17.75 -38.23 -1.76
CA ARG A 147 18.79 -39.03 -2.42
C ARG A 147 19.49 -39.99 -1.47
N LEU A 148 19.72 -39.58 -0.22
CA LEU A 148 20.33 -40.42 0.81
C LEU A 148 19.36 -41.53 1.25
N GLU A 149 18.07 -41.22 1.40
CA GLU A 149 17.03 -42.21 1.71
C GLU A 149 16.87 -43.25 0.59
N GLU A 150 16.91 -42.84 -0.68
CA GLU A 150 16.88 -43.77 -1.83
C GLU A 150 18.14 -44.66 -1.92
N ARG A 151 19.30 -44.15 -1.49
CA ARG A 151 20.56 -44.91 -1.48
C ARG A 151 20.72 -45.81 -0.26
N LEU A 152 20.07 -45.50 0.85
CA LEU A 152 20.13 -46.27 2.09
C LEU A 152 19.82 -47.78 1.90
N PRO A 153 18.74 -48.19 1.22
CA PRO A 153 18.43 -49.61 1.04
C PRO A 153 19.49 -50.34 0.21
N VAL A 154 20.09 -49.69 -0.79
CA VAL A 154 21.18 -50.27 -1.59
C VAL A 154 22.43 -50.51 -0.72
N ILE A 155 22.78 -49.54 0.12
CA ILE A 155 23.93 -49.66 1.04
C ILE A 155 23.69 -50.77 2.07
N ILE A 156 22.45 -50.92 2.56
CA ILE A 156 22.08 -51.99 3.49
C ILE A 156 22.18 -53.36 2.80
N GLU A 157 21.64 -53.51 1.59
CA GLU A 157 21.76 -54.74 0.80
C GLU A 157 23.23 -55.10 0.52
N GLU A 158 24.06 -54.11 0.16
CA GLU A 158 25.50 -54.31 -0.05
C GLU A 158 26.22 -54.75 1.24
N ALA A 159 25.90 -54.14 2.37
CA ALA A 159 26.48 -54.48 3.67
C ALA A 159 26.08 -55.90 4.12
N GLU A 160 24.80 -56.27 3.97
CA GLU A 160 24.30 -57.61 4.26
C GLU A 160 24.92 -58.67 3.35
N ALA A 161 25.11 -58.36 2.07
CA ALA A 161 25.80 -59.25 1.13
C ALA A 161 27.28 -59.48 1.54
N ILE A 162 27.96 -58.44 2.03
CA ILE A 162 29.34 -58.52 2.51
C ILE A 162 29.43 -59.35 3.80
N GLU A 163 28.51 -59.15 4.76
CA GLU A 163 28.47 -59.96 5.98
C GLU A 163 28.15 -61.42 5.67
N GLY A 164 27.15 -61.70 4.85
CA GLY A 164 26.82 -63.06 4.42
C GLY A 164 27.98 -63.75 3.68
N ALA A 165 28.77 -63.00 2.91
CA ALA A 165 29.98 -63.53 2.26
C ALA A 165 31.10 -63.85 3.27
N LYS A 166 31.29 -63.01 4.31
CA LYS A 166 32.24 -63.26 5.40
C LYS A 166 31.83 -64.47 6.23
N GLU A 167 30.56 -64.60 6.59
CA GLU A 167 30.04 -65.75 7.35
C GLU A 167 30.22 -67.05 6.56
N LYS A 168 29.92 -67.05 5.25
CA LYS A 168 30.17 -68.21 4.38
C LYS A 168 31.65 -68.58 4.34
N LYS A 169 32.55 -67.59 4.31
CA LYS A 169 34.01 -67.83 4.33
C LYS A 169 34.44 -68.44 5.67
N ILE A 170 34.00 -67.88 6.80
CA ILE A 170 34.30 -68.41 8.14
C ILE A 170 33.73 -69.83 8.32
N SER A 171 32.52 -70.10 7.82
CA SER A 171 31.92 -71.44 7.85
C SER A 171 32.71 -72.46 7.02
N LYS A 172 33.20 -72.05 5.84
CA LYS A 172 34.05 -72.89 4.99
C LYS A 172 35.40 -73.18 5.64
N ASP A 173 36.04 -72.16 6.20
CA ASP A 173 37.34 -72.27 6.88
C ASP A 173 37.23 -73.17 8.13
N ASN A 174 36.12 -73.11 8.87
CA ASN A 174 35.86 -74.00 10.01
C ASN A 174 35.59 -75.45 9.58
N LYS A 175 34.85 -75.68 8.49
CA LYS A 175 34.64 -77.04 7.94
C LYS A 175 35.94 -77.68 7.44
N GLU A 176 36.86 -76.91 6.87
CA GLU A 176 38.18 -77.40 6.46
C GLU A 176 39.07 -77.71 7.67
N ARG A 177 39.03 -76.88 8.72
CA ARG A 177 39.68 -77.17 10.01
C ARG A 177 39.18 -78.46 10.65
N ASP A 178 37.86 -78.68 10.70
CA ASP A 178 37.29 -79.91 11.27
C ASP A 178 37.64 -81.16 10.46
N LYS A 179 37.77 -81.05 9.13
CA LYS A 179 38.27 -82.14 8.29
C LYS A 179 39.75 -82.42 8.54
N GLY A 180 40.57 -81.38 8.74
CA GLY A 180 41.98 -81.53 9.13
C GLY A 180 42.15 -82.16 10.51
N LEU A 181 41.32 -81.80 11.49
CA LEU A 181 41.33 -82.37 12.85
C LEU A 181 40.92 -83.85 12.90
N LYS A 182 40.12 -84.33 11.95
CA LYS A 182 39.75 -85.76 11.84
C LYS A 182 40.85 -86.66 11.25
N ILE A 183 41.89 -86.08 10.65
CA ILE A 183 43.01 -86.84 10.05
C ILE A 183 44.13 -87.08 11.08
N VAL A 184 44.06 -86.47 12.26
CA VAL A 184 45.11 -86.49 13.31
C VAL A 184 44.67 -87.22 14.60
N LYS A 185 43.70 -88.15 14.51
CA LYS A 185 43.39 -89.13 15.56
C LYS A 185 43.51 -90.53 15.01
#